data_AF-A0A4Q1SY05-F1
#
_entry.id   AF-A0A4Q1SY05-F1
#
_cell.length_a   1.000
_cell.length_b   1.000
_cell.length_c   1.000
_cell.angle_alpha   90.00
_cell.angle_beta   90.00
_cell.angle_gamma   90.00
#
_symmetry.space_group_name_H-M   'P 1'
#
loop_
_entity.id
_entity.type
_entity.pdbx_description
1 polymer ?
#
loop_
_entity_poly.entity_id
_entity_poly.type
_entity_poly.pdbx_seq_one_letter_code
_entity_poly.pdbx_strand_id
1 'polypeptide(L)'
;MVKKRIEDTLHLLEDQKTKWSFSKLGKPMKIAVLAGALITFSGMTYAATNLYQLMNDKGEVVMELTEEPIDSTQDWNSMEELVESIEAEQTIIAYETDKYPTDEFMIHTKPSEYSELGELNAESQQSYDFKEELSGGYTFKKGIIMAEREGDIFQEIKEELLQEAKDTDKKIVYRILDGLVGNKQLNTLAEYTNGHEVVHVLTTDDTARYENMKHDPSQTDLSKVMVNGQEAFYINQGVRQAIQWISETDGTKRYFRVATMSETVKKEDLINLANEIE
;
A
#
# COMPACT_ATOMS: atom_id res chain seq x y z
N MET A 1 -14.89 29.88 7.34
CA MET A 1 -13.50 29.66 7.78
C MET A 1 -12.49 29.80 6.64
N VAL A 2 -12.82 29.33 5.42
CA VAL A 2 -12.00 29.46 4.20
C VAL A 2 -11.74 30.92 3.77
N LYS A 3 -12.77 31.77 3.79
CA LYS A 3 -12.66 33.18 3.38
C LYS A 3 -11.61 33.97 4.21
N LYS A 4 -11.56 33.70 5.51
CA LYS A 4 -10.61 34.34 6.43
C LYS A 4 -9.16 33.92 6.11
N ARG A 5 -8.92 32.64 5.78
CA ARG A 5 -7.59 32.16 5.38
C ARG A 5 -7.11 32.72 4.03
N ILE A 6 -8.03 32.93 3.09
CA ILE A 6 -7.72 33.58 1.80
C ILE A 6 -7.35 35.05 2.03
N GLU A 7 -8.09 35.76 2.87
CA GLU A 7 -7.80 37.16 3.24
C GLU A 7 -6.47 37.26 4.01
N ASP A 8 -6.19 36.34 4.93
CA ASP A 8 -4.92 36.29 5.69
C ASP A 8 -3.71 36.00 4.78
N THR A 9 -3.88 35.15 3.76
CA THR A 9 -2.82 34.79 2.80
C THR A 9 -2.56 35.92 1.80
N LEU A 10 -3.60 36.62 1.36
CA LEU A 10 -3.49 37.82 0.54
C LEU A 10 -2.80 38.96 1.31
N HIS A 11 -3.10 39.12 2.60
CA HIS A 11 -2.42 40.07 3.47
C HIS A 11 -0.94 39.73 3.65
N LEU A 12 -0.59 38.45 3.85
CA LEU A 12 0.81 37.99 3.92
C LEU A 12 1.60 38.26 2.62
N LEU A 13 0.95 38.13 1.46
CA LEU A 13 1.54 38.42 0.16
C LEU A 13 1.67 39.93 -0.11
N GLU A 14 0.76 40.75 0.41
CA GLU A 14 0.89 42.22 0.36
C GLU A 14 1.96 42.74 1.33
N ASP A 15 2.09 42.16 2.52
CA ASP A 15 3.13 42.53 3.50
C ASP A 15 4.54 42.09 3.07
N GLN A 16 4.67 41.08 2.20
CA GLN A 16 5.97 40.69 1.64
C GLN A 16 6.40 41.52 0.41
N LYS A 17 5.49 42.27 -0.24
CA LYS A 17 5.85 43.18 -1.35
C LYS A 17 6.73 44.36 -0.92
N THR A 18 6.84 44.66 0.37
CA THR A 18 7.59 45.81 0.89
C THR A 18 9.07 45.52 1.20
N LYS A 19 9.58 44.28 1.07
CA LYS A 19 10.98 43.96 1.43
C LYS A 19 11.93 43.54 0.30
N TRP A 20 11.46 43.30 -0.93
CA TRP A 20 12.35 42.93 -2.04
C TRP A 20 12.28 43.94 -3.19
N SER A 21 13.20 44.91 -3.17
CA SER A 21 13.37 45.91 -4.22
C SER A 21 13.90 45.25 -5.52
N PHE A 22 12.99 44.79 -6.38
CA PHE A 22 13.26 44.46 -7.79
C PHE A 22 13.38 45.72 -8.69
N SER A 23 13.94 46.81 -8.15
CA SER A 23 14.01 48.11 -8.84
C SER A 23 15.00 48.14 -10.01
N LYS A 24 15.90 47.15 -10.14
CA LYS A 24 16.96 47.12 -11.18
C LYS A 24 16.69 46.21 -12.37
N LEU A 25 15.59 45.45 -12.41
CA LEU A 25 15.26 44.61 -13.57
C LEU A 25 14.50 45.40 -14.63
N GLY A 26 14.95 45.31 -15.89
CA GLY A 26 14.30 45.94 -17.03
C GLY A 26 12.88 45.42 -17.24
N LYS A 27 11.98 46.30 -17.74
CA LYS A 27 10.56 46.00 -17.98
C LYS A 27 10.29 44.65 -18.70
N PRO A 28 11.05 44.22 -19.74
CA PRO A 28 10.79 42.93 -20.38
C PRO A 28 11.14 41.72 -19.50
N MET A 29 12.14 41.85 -18.63
CA MET A 29 12.60 40.77 -17.75
C MET A 29 11.64 40.55 -16.57
N LYS A 30 10.96 41.61 -16.11
CA LYS A 30 9.90 41.52 -15.09
C LYS A 30 8.68 40.75 -15.60
N ILE A 31 8.30 40.93 -16.86
CA ILE A 31 7.18 40.22 -17.49
C ILE A 31 7.54 38.75 -17.70
N ALA A 32 8.77 38.44 -18.10
CA ALA A 32 9.25 37.06 -18.24
C ALA A 32 9.33 36.29 -16.91
N VAL A 33 9.77 36.94 -15.82
CA VAL A 33 9.79 36.32 -14.48
C VAL A 33 8.38 36.13 -13.92
N LEU A 34 7.46 37.08 -14.15
CA LEU A 34 6.05 36.93 -13.79
C LEU A 34 5.35 35.84 -14.60
N ALA A 35 5.63 35.73 -15.90
CA ALA A 35 5.10 34.66 -16.75
C ALA A 35 5.70 33.29 -16.39
N GLY A 36 6.99 33.21 -16.07
CA GLY A 36 7.63 31.98 -15.60
C GLY A 36 7.14 31.52 -14.22
N ALA A 37 6.88 32.46 -13.30
CA ALA A 37 6.28 32.18 -12.00
C ALA A 37 4.79 31.77 -12.12
N LEU A 38 4.05 32.33 -13.07
CA LEU A 38 2.66 31.93 -13.32
C LEU A 38 2.56 30.56 -14.01
N ILE A 39 3.51 30.19 -14.88
CA ILE A 39 3.55 28.87 -15.52
C ILE A 39 3.95 27.77 -14.52
N THR A 40 4.77 28.08 -13.52
CA THR A 40 5.10 27.15 -12.42
C THR A 40 3.98 27.02 -11.40
N PHE A 41 3.08 28.00 -11.28
CA PHE A 41 1.88 27.91 -10.43
C PHE A 41 0.59 27.46 -11.17
N SER A 42 0.54 27.50 -12.50
CA SER A 42 -0.65 27.09 -13.28
C SER A 42 -0.87 25.58 -13.37
N GLY A 43 0.00 24.77 -12.78
CA GLY A 43 -0.22 23.33 -12.58
C GLY A 43 -0.98 22.97 -11.30
N MET A 44 -1.14 23.90 -10.35
CA MET A 44 -1.72 23.63 -9.02
C MET A 44 -3.12 24.23 -8.84
N THR A 45 -4.01 24.02 -9.79
CA THR A 45 -5.46 24.18 -9.55
C THR A 45 -6.23 22.97 -10.05
N TYR A 46 -5.81 21.78 -9.61
CA TYR A 46 -6.78 20.70 -9.42
C TYR A 46 -7.54 20.99 -8.12
N ALA A 47 -8.85 20.77 -8.18
CA ALA A 47 -9.80 21.03 -7.10
C ALA A 47 -9.29 20.49 -5.76
N ALA A 48 -9.62 21.20 -4.68
CA ALA A 48 -9.23 20.91 -3.31
C ALA A 48 -9.86 19.62 -2.75
N THR A 49 -9.48 18.48 -3.30
CA THR A 49 -9.41 17.19 -2.61
C THR A 49 -7.98 17.07 -2.08
N ASN A 50 -7.80 16.62 -0.82
CA ASN A 50 -6.47 16.40 -0.26
C ASN A 50 -5.80 15.20 -0.98
N LEU A 51 -5.28 15.45 -2.18
CA LEU A 51 -4.56 14.47 -2.97
C LEU A 51 -3.14 14.39 -2.43
N TYR A 52 -2.81 13.30 -1.75
CA TYR A 52 -1.45 13.00 -1.37
C TYR A 52 -0.83 12.17 -2.49
N GLN A 53 0.18 12.72 -3.17
CA GLN A 53 0.83 12.06 -4.31
C GLN A 53 2.32 11.91 -4.06
N LEU A 54 2.93 10.78 -4.44
CA LEU A 54 4.39 10.62 -4.56
C LEU A 54 4.79 10.79 -6.02
N MET A 55 5.92 11.45 -6.26
CA MET A 55 6.48 11.66 -7.59
C MET A 55 7.85 10.98 -7.74
N ASN A 56 8.14 10.50 -8.94
CA ASN A 56 9.49 10.06 -9.31
C ASN A 56 10.41 11.26 -9.66
N ASP A 57 11.67 10.96 -10.00
CA ASP A 57 12.70 11.94 -10.39
C ASP A 57 12.35 12.72 -11.67
N LYS A 58 11.46 12.18 -12.52
CA LYS A 58 10.91 12.84 -13.71
C LYS A 58 9.71 13.74 -13.41
N GLY A 59 9.21 13.74 -12.16
CA GLY A 59 8.02 14.49 -11.75
C GLY A 59 6.70 13.81 -12.12
N GLU A 60 6.72 12.51 -12.45
CA GLU A 60 5.53 11.72 -12.73
C GLU A 60 4.97 11.16 -11.42
N VAL A 61 3.65 11.16 -11.27
CA VAL A 61 2.99 10.59 -10.09
C VAL A 61 3.13 9.07 -10.14
N VAL A 62 3.72 8.48 -9.11
CA VAL A 62 3.89 7.02 -8.97
C VAL A 62 2.94 6.41 -7.94
N MET A 63 2.40 7.23 -7.03
CA MET A 63 1.47 6.78 -6.01
C MET A 63 0.54 7.90 -5.60
N GLU A 64 -0.73 7.60 -5.36
CA GLU A 64 -1.75 8.54 -4.90
C GLU A 64 -2.57 7.94 -3.74
N LEU A 65 -2.89 8.76 -2.73
CA LEU A 65 -3.86 8.45 -1.68
C LEU A 65 -5.11 9.31 -1.86
N THR A 66 -6.28 8.68 -2.03
CA THR A 66 -7.57 9.34 -2.27
C THR A 66 -8.55 9.18 -1.11
N GLU A 67 -9.25 10.26 -0.73
CA GLU A 67 -10.33 10.24 0.26
C GLU A 67 -11.65 9.77 -0.40
N GLU A 68 -11.87 8.46 -0.52
CA GLU A 68 -13.19 7.91 -0.88
C GLU A 68 -13.82 7.14 0.30
N PRO A 69 -15.16 7.07 0.38
CA PRO A 69 -15.83 6.32 1.44
C PRO A 69 -15.42 4.84 1.41
N ILE A 70 -15.23 4.30 2.62
CA ILE A 70 -14.90 2.90 2.87
C ILE A 70 -16.07 2.06 2.36
N ASP A 71 -15.84 1.31 1.29
CA ASP A 71 -16.77 0.26 0.88
C ASP A 71 -16.40 -1.02 1.63
N SER A 72 -17.44 -1.74 2.03
CA SER A 72 -17.49 -2.66 3.17
C SER A 72 -16.34 -3.67 3.27
N THR A 73 -15.81 -3.83 4.49
CA THR A 73 -15.01 -5.00 4.87
C THR A 73 -15.90 -6.24 4.79
N GLN A 74 -15.49 -7.22 3.98
CA GLN A 74 -16.07 -8.56 4.01
C GLN A 74 -15.91 -9.13 5.42
N ASP A 75 -17.01 -9.41 6.10
CA ASP A 75 -17.02 -9.91 7.49
C ASP A 75 -16.65 -11.39 7.50
N TRP A 76 -15.39 -11.70 7.80
CA TRP A 76 -14.86 -13.06 7.87
C TRP A 76 -15.11 -13.76 9.19
N ASN A 77 -15.73 -13.08 10.18
CA ASN A 77 -15.89 -13.64 11.53
C ASN A 77 -16.75 -14.91 11.55
N SER A 78 -17.61 -15.12 10.54
CA SER A 78 -18.42 -16.35 10.40
C SER A 78 -17.62 -17.57 9.93
N MET A 79 -16.38 -17.38 9.45
CA MET A 79 -15.61 -18.37 8.70
C MET A 79 -14.19 -18.61 9.24
N GLU A 80 -13.83 -17.98 10.36
CA GLU A 80 -12.48 -18.05 10.95
C GLU A 80 -12.02 -19.50 11.14
N GLU A 81 -12.84 -20.35 11.78
CA GLU A 81 -12.52 -21.78 11.98
C GLU A 81 -12.26 -22.51 10.66
N LEU A 82 -12.98 -22.15 9.59
CA LEU A 82 -12.85 -22.81 8.30
C LEU A 82 -11.58 -22.35 7.57
N VAL A 83 -11.26 -21.06 7.65
CA VAL A 83 -10.00 -20.50 7.13
C VAL A 83 -8.80 -21.07 7.87
N GLU A 84 -8.89 -21.25 9.19
CA GLU A 84 -7.81 -21.87 9.97
C GLU A 84 -7.59 -23.35 9.61
N SER A 85 -8.64 -24.04 9.16
CA SER A 85 -8.62 -25.49 8.89
C SER A 85 -7.90 -25.89 7.60
N ILE A 86 -7.66 -24.95 6.67
CA ILE A 86 -6.95 -25.27 5.42
C ILE A 86 -5.44 -25.25 5.64
N GLU A 87 -4.72 -26.01 4.84
CA GLU A 87 -3.25 -26.08 4.83
C GLU A 87 -2.63 -24.97 3.98
N ALA A 88 -1.32 -24.75 4.10
CA ALA A 88 -0.61 -23.78 3.27
C ALA A 88 -0.85 -24.08 1.78
N GLU A 89 -0.98 -23.02 0.96
CA GLU A 89 -1.24 -23.09 -0.48
C GLU A 89 -2.60 -23.68 -0.87
N GLN A 90 -3.48 -23.96 0.09
CA GLN A 90 -4.87 -24.29 -0.20
C GLN A 90 -5.71 -23.03 -0.36
N THR A 91 -6.66 -23.10 -1.30
CA THR A 91 -7.70 -22.09 -1.48
C THR A 91 -9.03 -22.65 -1.04
N ILE A 92 -9.73 -21.91 -0.20
CA ILE A 92 -11.13 -22.17 0.11
C ILE A 92 -12.04 -21.23 -0.65
N ILE A 93 -13.09 -21.81 -1.23
CA ILE A 93 -14.20 -21.08 -1.84
C ILE A 93 -15.45 -21.45 -1.06
N ALA A 94 -16.11 -20.47 -0.49
CA ALA A 94 -17.27 -20.65 0.36
C ALA A 94 -18.44 -19.77 -0.06
N TYR A 95 -19.64 -20.23 0.25
CA TYR A 95 -20.90 -19.57 -0.01
C TYR A 95 -21.83 -19.68 1.19
N GLU A 96 -22.34 -18.55 1.67
CA GLU A 96 -23.36 -18.51 2.72
C GLU A 96 -24.73 -18.72 2.09
N THR A 97 -25.45 -19.75 2.55
CA THR A 97 -26.68 -20.21 1.88
C THR A 97 -27.83 -19.22 2.01
N ASP A 98 -27.83 -18.36 3.03
CA ASP A 98 -28.81 -17.30 3.22
C ASP A 98 -28.65 -16.13 2.23
N LYS A 99 -27.52 -16.06 1.52
CA LYS A 99 -27.27 -15.11 0.41
C LYS A 99 -27.81 -15.59 -0.93
N TYR A 100 -28.34 -16.81 -1.03
CA TYR A 100 -28.90 -17.31 -2.29
C TYR A 100 -30.00 -16.40 -2.88
N PRO A 101 -29.95 -16.02 -4.18
CA PRO A 101 -29.03 -16.45 -5.25
C PRO A 101 -27.97 -15.40 -5.67
N THR A 102 -27.27 -14.75 -4.74
CA THR A 102 -26.19 -13.80 -5.11
C THR A 102 -24.94 -14.53 -5.63
N ASP A 103 -24.11 -13.84 -6.42
CA ASP A 103 -22.77 -14.30 -6.84
C ASP A 103 -21.68 -13.80 -5.86
N GLU A 104 -22.03 -13.71 -4.58
CA GLU A 104 -21.12 -13.27 -3.53
C GLU A 104 -20.44 -14.47 -2.88
N PHE A 105 -19.25 -14.79 -3.37
CA PHE A 105 -18.43 -15.87 -2.83
C PHE A 105 -17.30 -15.32 -1.97
N MET A 106 -16.96 -16.10 -0.96
CA MET A 106 -15.76 -15.91 -0.16
C MET A 106 -14.65 -16.76 -0.75
N ILE A 107 -13.55 -16.13 -1.13
CA ILE A 107 -12.36 -16.83 -1.63
C ILE A 107 -11.19 -16.44 -0.73
N HIS A 108 -10.54 -17.44 -0.13
CA HIS A 108 -9.37 -17.22 0.71
C HIS A 108 -8.29 -18.24 0.38
N THR A 109 -7.06 -17.78 0.23
CA THR A 109 -5.89 -18.64 0.02
C THR A 109 -4.97 -18.51 1.21
N LYS A 110 -4.62 -19.63 1.84
CA LYS A 110 -3.65 -19.63 2.93
C LYS A 110 -2.24 -19.47 2.34
N PRO A 111 -1.47 -18.47 2.79
CA PRO A 111 -0.17 -18.20 2.19
C PRO A 111 0.86 -19.27 2.55
N SER A 112 1.96 -19.32 1.79
CA SER A 112 3.12 -20.15 2.12
C SER A 112 3.98 -19.42 3.14
N GLU A 113 4.40 -20.12 4.20
CA GLU A 113 5.26 -19.59 5.25
C GLU A 113 6.67 -20.21 5.17
N TYR A 114 7.68 -19.38 5.36
CA TYR A 114 9.09 -19.76 5.27
C TYR A 114 9.81 -19.36 6.54
N SER A 115 10.52 -20.29 7.17
CA SER A 115 11.34 -20.00 8.36
C SER A 115 12.80 -19.70 8.02
N GLU A 116 13.24 -20.07 6.82
CA GLU A 116 14.59 -19.88 6.32
C GLU A 116 14.60 -18.82 5.22
N LEU A 117 15.49 -17.83 5.33
CA LEU A 117 15.59 -16.72 4.37
C LEU A 117 15.93 -17.23 2.95
N GLY A 118 16.81 -18.22 2.87
CA GLY A 118 17.23 -18.81 1.60
C GLY A 118 16.06 -19.44 0.83
N GLU A 119 15.11 -20.05 1.53
CA GLU A 119 13.90 -20.63 0.91
C GLU A 119 12.95 -19.52 0.45
N LEU A 120 12.74 -18.50 1.28
CA LEU A 120 11.91 -17.34 0.91
C LEU A 120 12.41 -16.67 -0.38
N ASN A 121 13.70 -16.38 -0.46
CA ASN A 121 14.29 -15.72 -1.64
C ASN A 121 14.29 -16.64 -2.87
N ALA A 122 14.40 -17.96 -2.69
CA ALA A 122 14.36 -18.91 -3.80
C ALA A 122 12.95 -19.06 -4.40
N GLU A 123 11.92 -19.05 -3.55
CA GLU A 123 10.51 -19.21 -3.99
C GLU A 123 9.86 -17.88 -4.38
N SER A 124 10.36 -16.74 -3.87
CA SER A 124 9.87 -15.43 -4.26
C SER A 124 10.16 -15.16 -5.73
N GLN A 125 9.10 -15.01 -6.52
CA GLN A 125 9.18 -14.62 -7.93
C GLN A 125 9.46 -13.12 -8.13
N GLN A 126 9.56 -12.36 -7.04
CA GLN A 126 9.86 -10.94 -7.08
C GLN A 126 11.36 -10.72 -7.18
N SER A 127 11.77 -9.67 -7.90
CA SER A 127 13.20 -9.34 -8.05
C SER A 127 13.81 -8.58 -6.87
N TYR A 128 13.33 -8.82 -5.64
CA TYR A 128 13.94 -8.32 -4.42
C TYR A 128 14.42 -9.47 -3.54
N ASP A 129 15.70 -9.45 -3.19
CA ASP A 129 16.31 -10.38 -2.25
C ASP A 129 16.26 -9.79 -0.83
N PHE A 130 15.56 -10.47 0.07
CA PHE A 130 15.55 -10.11 1.48
C PHE A 130 16.91 -10.40 2.13
N LYS A 131 17.26 -9.62 3.16
CA LYS A 131 18.54 -9.71 3.89
C LYS A 131 18.35 -10.49 5.19
N GLU A 132 19.44 -11.07 5.71
CA GLU A 132 19.42 -11.79 6.99
C GLU A 132 19.24 -10.82 8.18
N GLU A 133 19.87 -9.64 8.06
CA GLU A 133 19.88 -8.62 9.10
C GLU A 133 19.63 -7.23 8.49
N LEU A 134 18.90 -6.42 9.25
CA LEU A 134 18.72 -4.98 9.02
C LEU A 134 19.35 -4.20 10.19
N SER A 135 19.59 -2.90 10.00
CA SER A 135 20.11 -2.06 11.09
C SER A 135 19.23 -2.08 12.33
N GLY A 136 19.82 -1.77 13.49
CA GLY A 136 19.13 -1.86 14.78
C GLY A 136 19.05 -3.28 15.35
N GLY A 137 19.75 -4.25 14.73
CA GLY A 137 19.82 -5.63 15.20
C GLY A 137 18.60 -6.47 14.83
N TYR A 138 17.85 -6.04 13.82
CA TYR A 138 16.68 -6.75 13.32
C TYR A 138 17.10 -7.94 12.48
N THR A 139 16.88 -9.15 13.01
CA THR A 139 17.15 -10.42 12.34
C THR A 139 15.89 -10.98 11.69
N PHE A 140 16.02 -11.59 10.52
CA PHE A 140 14.94 -12.32 9.87
C PHE A 140 14.35 -13.38 10.83
N LYS A 141 13.03 -13.56 10.78
CA LYS A 141 12.31 -14.58 11.56
C LYS A 141 11.43 -15.47 10.72
N LYS A 142 10.65 -14.87 9.83
CA LYS A 142 9.78 -15.62 8.93
C LYS A 142 9.45 -14.80 7.69
N GLY A 143 9.16 -15.52 6.62
CA GLY A 143 8.67 -14.99 5.35
C GLY A 143 7.29 -15.54 5.05
N ILE A 144 6.50 -14.77 4.32
CA ILE A 144 5.19 -15.15 3.84
C ILE A 144 5.11 -14.78 2.37
N ILE A 145 4.73 -15.73 1.52
CA ILE A 145 4.39 -15.47 0.13
C ILE A 145 2.87 -15.58 -0.01
N MET A 146 2.24 -14.47 -0.39
CA MET A 146 0.84 -14.47 -0.77
C MET A 146 0.75 -14.67 -2.29
N ALA A 147 -0.04 -15.65 -2.71
CA ALA A 147 -0.33 -15.91 -4.10
C ALA A 147 -1.84 -16.01 -4.33
N GLU A 148 -2.27 -15.59 -5.51
CA GLU A 148 -3.63 -15.75 -5.97
C GLU A 148 -3.68 -16.91 -6.94
N ARG A 149 -4.65 -17.79 -6.76
CA ARG A 149 -4.94 -18.83 -7.74
C ARG A 149 -5.64 -18.17 -8.92
N GLU A 150 -5.19 -18.44 -10.14
CA GLU A 150 -5.82 -17.96 -11.37
C GLU A 150 -6.44 -19.14 -12.14
N GLY A 151 -7.60 -18.90 -12.76
CA GLY A 151 -8.16 -19.80 -13.76
C GLY A 151 -9.66 -20.01 -13.70
N ASP A 152 -10.19 -20.59 -14.77
CA ASP A 152 -11.64 -20.79 -14.98
C ASP A 152 -12.28 -21.77 -13.99
N ILE A 153 -11.47 -22.50 -13.21
CA ILE A 153 -11.94 -23.48 -12.22
C ILE A 153 -12.87 -22.87 -11.16
N PHE A 154 -12.73 -21.57 -10.88
CA PHE A 154 -13.64 -20.88 -9.96
C PHE A 154 -15.08 -20.87 -10.47
N GLN A 155 -15.30 -20.75 -11.78
CA GLN A 155 -16.65 -20.65 -12.33
C GLN A 155 -17.42 -21.97 -12.13
N GLU A 156 -16.78 -23.11 -12.42
CA GLU A 156 -17.37 -24.43 -12.22
C GLU A 156 -17.70 -24.66 -10.74
N ILE A 157 -16.78 -24.31 -9.84
CA ILE A 157 -16.99 -24.46 -8.39
C ILE A 157 -18.11 -23.55 -7.89
N LYS A 158 -18.18 -22.31 -8.36
CA LYS A 158 -19.26 -21.38 -8.01
C LYS A 158 -20.63 -21.95 -8.38
N GLU A 159 -20.76 -22.53 -9.57
CA GLU A 159 -21.99 -23.16 -10.02
C GLU A 159 -22.37 -24.37 -9.16
N GLU A 160 -21.40 -25.22 -8.80
CA GLU A 160 -21.61 -26.34 -7.88
C GLU A 160 -22.10 -25.88 -6.50
N LEU A 161 -21.45 -24.85 -5.94
CA LEU A 161 -21.79 -24.32 -4.63
C LEU A 161 -23.18 -23.67 -4.63
N LEU A 162 -23.55 -22.93 -5.68
CA LEU A 162 -24.90 -22.38 -5.82
C LEU A 162 -25.96 -23.48 -5.91
N GLN A 163 -25.65 -24.59 -6.58
CA GLN A 163 -26.57 -25.71 -6.65
C GLN A 163 -26.69 -26.42 -5.30
N GLU A 164 -25.58 -26.65 -4.58
CA GLU A 164 -25.61 -27.23 -3.23
C GLU A 164 -26.37 -26.32 -2.25
N ALA A 165 -26.21 -25.00 -2.35
CA ALA A 165 -26.87 -24.02 -1.49
C ALA A 165 -28.41 -24.04 -1.60
N LYS A 166 -28.98 -24.41 -2.77
CA LYS A 166 -30.43 -24.52 -2.96
C LYS A 166 -31.05 -25.69 -2.20
N ASP A 167 -30.27 -26.77 -2.07
CA ASP A 167 -30.79 -28.09 -1.71
C ASP A 167 -30.35 -28.54 -0.30
N THR A 168 -29.68 -27.66 0.45
CA THR A 168 -29.04 -27.97 1.74
C THR A 168 -29.59 -27.14 2.90
N ASP A 169 -29.56 -27.71 4.10
CA ASP A 169 -29.85 -27.00 5.36
C ASP A 169 -28.57 -26.43 6.02
N LYS A 170 -27.40 -26.62 5.40
CA LYS A 170 -26.14 -26.06 5.90
C LYS A 170 -26.16 -24.53 5.78
N LYS A 171 -25.55 -23.84 6.74
CA LYS A 171 -25.35 -22.38 6.67
C LYS A 171 -24.32 -21.97 5.63
N ILE A 172 -23.32 -22.83 5.41
CA ILE A 172 -22.20 -22.57 4.51
C ILE A 172 -21.94 -23.84 3.70
N VAL A 173 -21.74 -23.68 2.40
CA VAL A 173 -21.20 -24.71 1.50
C VAL A 173 -19.85 -24.24 0.98
N TYR A 174 -18.89 -25.16 0.86
CA TYR A 174 -17.52 -24.79 0.48
C TYR A 174 -16.80 -25.89 -0.29
N ARG A 175 -15.72 -25.51 -0.97
CA ARG A 175 -14.71 -26.40 -1.55
C ARG A 175 -13.33 -25.93 -1.12
N ILE A 176 -12.46 -26.88 -0.80
CA ILE A 176 -11.03 -26.66 -0.60
C ILE A 176 -10.33 -27.16 -1.86
N LEU A 177 -9.43 -26.36 -2.39
CA LEU A 177 -8.64 -26.67 -3.56
C LEU A 177 -7.17 -26.76 -3.17
N ASP A 178 -6.53 -27.84 -3.59
CA ASP A 178 -5.11 -28.03 -3.41
C ASP A 178 -4.30 -27.26 -4.46
N GLY A 179 -3.19 -26.68 -4.00
CA GLY A 179 -2.16 -26.06 -4.81
C GLY A 179 -2.52 -24.68 -5.36
N LEU A 180 -1.49 -23.90 -5.67
CA LEU A 180 -1.61 -22.66 -6.44
C LEU A 180 -1.66 -23.03 -7.92
N VAL A 181 -2.86 -23.09 -8.52
CA VAL A 181 -2.98 -23.17 -9.98
C VAL A 181 -3.02 -21.74 -10.52
N GLY A 182 -2.00 -21.33 -11.26
CA GLY A 182 -1.83 -19.95 -11.73
C GLY A 182 -0.99 -19.16 -10.74
N ASN A 183 0.32 -19.06 -10.99
CA ASN A 183 1.29 -18.58 -10.01
C ASN A 183 1.39 -17.05 -10.01
N LYS A 184 0.29 -16.31 -9.81
CA LYS A 184 0.41 -14.87 -9.61
C LYS A 184 0.72 -14.59 -8.14
N GLN A 185 2.00 -14.42 -7.84
CA GLN A 185 2.44 -13.94 -6.54
C GLN A 185 1.95 -12.50 -6.32
N LEU A 186 1.15 -12.31 -5.27
CA LEU A 186 0.56 -11.01 -4.92
C LEU A 186 1.54 -10.12 -4.19
N ASN A 187 2.20 -10.66 -3.16
CA ASN A 187 3.22 -9.97 -2.39
C ASN A 187 4.10 -10.97 -1.63
N THR A 188 5.26 -10.49 -1.20
CA THR A 188 6.13 -11.17 -0.24
C THR A 188 6.25 -10.30 0.98
N LEU A 189 6.13 -10.90 2.16
CA LEU A 189 6.31 -10.25 3.45
C LEU A 189 7.45 -10.94 4.19
N ALA A 190 8.41 -10.20 4.70
CA ALA A 190 9.40 -10.70 5.65
C ALA A 190 9.22 -10.02 7.00
N GLU A 191 9.25 -10.81 8.06
CA GLU A 191 9.23 -10.37 9.45
C GLU A 191 10.65 -10.38 10.01
N TYR A 192 11.01 -9.25 10.62
CA TYR A 192 12.27 -9.06 11.31
C TYR A 192 12.01 -8.67 12.76
N THR A 193 12.88 -9.12 13.68
CA THR A 193 12.85 -8.69 15.07
C THR A 193 14.24 -8.48 15.64
N ASN A 194 14.36 -7.51 16.54
CA ASN A 194 15.54 -7.28 17.39
C ASN A 194 15.36 -7.86 18.81
N GLY A 195 14.31 -8.68 19.02
CA GLY A 195 13.95 -9.27 20.32
C GLY A 195 13.01 -8.43 21.18
N HIS A 196 12.80 -7.15 20.84
CA HIS A 196 11.87 -6.26 21.52
C HIS A 196 10.76 -5.75 20.61
N GLU A 197 11.12 -5.48 19.37
CA GLU A 197 10.27 -4.87 18.36
C GLU A 197 10.21 -5.77 17.13
N VAL A 198 9.14 -5.63 16.35
CA VAL A 198 8.93 -6.37 15.12
C VAL A 198 8.69 -5.38 13.98
N VAL A 199 9.38 -5.60 12.87
CA VAL A 199 9.21 -4.85 11.64
C VAL A 199 8.89 -5.82 10.52
N HIS A 200 7.99 -5.42 9.64
CA HIS A 200 7.58 -6.16 8.47
C HIS A 200 8.01 -5.42 7.21
N VAL A 201 8.66 -6.12 6.29
CA VAL A 201 9.02 -5.63 4.97
C VAL A 201 8.14 -6.34 3.95
N LEU A 202 7.25 -5.61 3.30
CA LEU A 202 6.42 -6.10 2.20
C LEU A 202 6.95 -5.58 0.87
N THR A 203 6.98 -6.45 -0.14
CA THR A 203 7.28 -6.08 -1.53
C THR A 203 6.28 -6.71 -2.50
N THR A 204 6.03 -6.01 -3.62
CA THR A 204 5.39 -6.59 -4.81
C THR A 204 5.76 -5.88 -6.10
N ASP A 205 5.82 -6.65 -7.17
CA ASP A 205 5.96 -6.14 -8.54
C ASP A 205 4.57 -5.78 -9.16
N ASP A 206 3.45 -6.18 -8.53
CA ASP A 206 2.08 -5.75 -8.91
C ASP A 206 1.76 -4.37 -8.33
N THR A 207 2.45 -3.34 -8.82
CA THR A 207 2.33 -1.97 -8.29
C THR A 207 0.97 -1.35 -8.58
N ALA A 208 0.24 -1.81 -9.59
CA ALA A 208 -1.07 -1.26 -9.99
C ALA A 208 -2.08 -1.25 -8.83
N ARG A 209 -2.00 -2.24 -7.92
CA ARG A 209 -2.84 -2.30 -6.70
C ARG A 209 -2.53 -1.20 -5.69
N TYR A 210 -1.35 -0.59 -5.77
CA TYR A 210 -0.82 0.38 -4.81
C TYR A 210 -0.62 1.77 -5.41
N GLU A 211 -0.69 1.94 -6.74
CA GLU A 211 -0.59 3.25 -7.38
C GLU A 211 -1.73 4.20 -6.96
N ASN A 212 -2.91 3.67 -6.64
CA ASN A 212 -4.08 4.45 -6.19
C ASN A 212 -4.70 3.82 -4.94
N MET A 213 -4.18 4.16 -3.76
CA MET A 213 -4.71 3.64 -2.50
C MET A 213 -5.73 4.60 -1.89
N LYS A 214 -6.66 4.05 -1.12
CA LYS A 214 -7.59 4.87 -0.32
C LYS A 214 -6.86 5.45 0.89
N HIS A 215 -7.02 6.74 1.14
CA HIS A 215 -6.62 7.38 2.38
C HIS A 215 -7.54 6.92 3.50
N ASP A 216 -6.97 6.31 4.53
CA ASP A 216 -7.71 5.90 5.71
C ASP A 216 -7.85 7.10 6.66
N PRO A 217 -9.07 7.56 6.97
CA PRO A 217 -9.28 8.73 7.82
C PRO A 217 -8.82 8.51 9.28
N SER A 218 -8.51 7.28 9.68
CA SER A 218 -7.88 6.99 10.98
C SER A 218 -6.38 7.33 11.02
N GLN A 219 -5.76 7.68 9.89
CA GLN A 219 -4.37 8.11 9.83
C GLN A 219 -4.18 9.43 10.59
N THR A 220 -3.45 9.35 11.71
CA THR A 220 -3.19 10.49 12.60
C THR A 220 -2.01 11.35 12.15
N ASP A 221 -1.08 10.77 11.39
CA ASP A 221 0.03 11.48 10.74
C ASP A 221 0.31 10.86 9.38
N LEU A 222 0.14 11.68 8.34
CA LEU A 222 0.49 11.35 6.96
C LEU A 222 1.42 12.44 6.46
N SER A 223 2.64 12.07 6.09
CA SER A 223 3.64 13.00 5.58
C SER A 223 4.54 12.35 4.55
N LYS A 224 5.11 13.18 3.67
CA LYS A 224 6.15 12.74 2.74
C LYS A 224 7.50 12.68 3.43
N VAL A 225 8.28 11.67 3.07
CA VAL A 225 9.68 11.50 3.47
C VAL A 225 10.50 11.08 2.24
N MET A 226 11.83 11.02 2.40
CA MET A 226 12.72 10.54 1.34
C MET A 226 13.30 9.19 1.73
N VAL A 227 13.27 8.24 0.80
CA VAL A 227 13.95 6.93 0.89
C VAL A 227 14.85 6.80 -0.33
N ASN A 228 16.16 6.70 -0.12
CA ASN A 228 17.17 6.60 -1.19
C ASN A 228 17.01 7.62 -2.33
N GLY A 229 16.53 8.82 -2.00
CA GLY A 229 16.31 9.91 -2.98
C GLY A 229 14.95 9.86 -3.68
N GLN A 230 14.07 8.91 -3.35
CA GLN A 230 12.70 8.80 -3.83
C GLN A 230 11.69 9.29 -2.79
N GLU A 231 10.57 9.83 -3.25
CA GLU A 231 9.48 10.21 -2.34
C GLU A 231 8.78 8.96 -1.79
N ALA A 232 8.52 8.95 -0.49
CA ALA A 232 7.76 7.91 0.21
C ALA A 232 6.70 8.53 1.13
N PHE A 233 5.63 7.78 1.41
CA PHE A 233 4.68 8.14 2.45
C PHE A 233 5.13 7.54 3.78
N TYR A 234 5.23 8.38 4.81
CA TYR A 234 5.13 7.95 6.19
C TYR A 234 3.67 8.03 6.64
N ILE A 235 3.18 6.95 7.22
CA ILE A 235 1.81 6.80 7.71
C ILE A 235 1.85 6.32 9.15
N ASN A 236 1.15 7.02 10.04
CA ASN A 236 0.91 6.60 11.43
C ASN A 236 -0.60 6.54 11.70
N GLN A 237 -1.06 5.38 12.17
CA GLN A 237 -2.45 5.06 12.53
C GLN A 237 -2.54 4.69 14.01
N GLY A 238 -1.85 5.44 14.89
CA GLY A 238 -1.73 5.14 16.31
C GLY A 238 -0.76 3.99 16.57
N VAL A 239 -1.29 2.76 16.63
CA VAL A 239 -0.49 1.56 16.92
C VAL A 239 0.26 1.02 15.71
N ARG A 240 -0.05 1.49 14.49
CA ARG A 240 0.60 1.04 13.26
C ARG A 240 1.33 2.20 12.62
N GLN A 241 2.59 1.98 12.29
CA GLN A 241 3.41 2.93 11.54
C GLN A 241 3.97 2.27 10.29
N ALA A 242 4.10 3.01 9.20
CA ALA A 242 4.68 2.49 7.97
C ALA A 242 5.36 3.57 7.12
N ILE A 243 6.38 3.15 6.38
CA ILE A 243 6.95 3.83 5.23
C ILE A 243 6.56 3.02 3.99
N GLN A 244 5.95 3.64 2.99
CA GLN A 244 5.58 2.98 1.75
C GLN A 244 5.89 3.82 0.52
N TRP A 245 6.39 3.19 -0.53
CA TRP A 245 6.78 3.85 -1.77
C TRP A 245 6.73 2.89 -2.95
N ILE A 246 6.82 3.45 -4.16
CA ILE A 246 7.04 2.72 -5.40
C ILE A 246 8.38 3.17 -5.96
N SER A 247 9.30 2.22 -6.13
CA SER A 247 10.59 2.41 -6.79
C SER A 247 10.53 1.88 -8.22
N GLU A 248 11.32 2.46 -9.12
CA GLU A 248 11.54 1.95 -10.46
C GLU A 248 13.04 1.79 -10.71
N THR A 249 13.49 0.54 -10.85
CA THR A 249 14.89 0.21 -11.16
C THR A 249 14.94 -0.63 -12.43
N ASP A 250 15.79 -0.23 -13.38
CA ASP A 250 15.93 -0.89 -14.69
C ASP A 250 14.59 -1.12 -15.43
N GLY A 251 13.65 -0.20 -15.26
CA GLY A 251 12.31 -0.24 -15.87
C GLY A 251 11.33 -1.20 -15.20
N THR A 252 11.71 -1.82 -14.08
CA THR A 252 10.81 -2.61 -13.24
C THR A 252 10.34 -1.77 -12.06
N LYS A 253 9.03 -1.59 -11.97
CA LYS A 253 8.38 -0.93 -10.83
C LYS A 253 8.16 -1.93 -9.71
N ARG A 254 8.37 -1.50 -8.48
CA ARG A 254 8.13 -2.28 -7.27
C ARG A 254 7.54 -1.42 -6.18
N TYR A 255 6.52 -1.95 -5.53
CA TYR A 255 5.99 -1.40 -4.29
C TYR A 255 6.77 -1.97 -3.11
N PHE A 256 7.14 -1.10 -2.18
CA PHE A 256 7.73 -1.46 -0.90
C PHE A 256 6.92 -0.89 0.25
N ARG A 257 6.93 -1.61 1.35
CA ARG A 257 6.43 -1.13 2.63
C ARG A 257 7.24 -1.67 3.78
N VAL A 258 7.71 -0.78 4.63
CA VAL A 258 8.28 -1.10 5.94
C VAL A 258 7.27 -0.70 6.99
N ALA A 259 6.78 -1.64 7.78
CA ALA A 259 5.75 -1.39 8.78
C ALA A 259 6.09 -1.98 10.13
N THR A 260 5.55 -1.39 11.18
CA THR A 260 5.64 -1.93 12.54
C THR A 260 4.34 -1.65 13.29
N MET A 261 4.06 -2.49 14.29
CA MET A 261 3.02 -2.23 15.27
C MET A 261 3.57 -1.70 16.60
N SER A 262 4.89 -1.47 16.67
CA SER A 262 5.51 -0.95 17.88
C SER A 262 5.42 0.59 17.92
N GLU A 263 4.89 1.13 19.00
CA GLU A 263 4.88 2.57 19.26
C GLU A 263 6.27 3.11 19.64
N THR A 264 7.21 2.23 20.03
CA THR A 264 8.57 2.64 20.42
C THR A 264 9.50 2.86 19.25
N VAL A 265 9.21 2.24 18.10
CA VAL A 265 9.94 2.45 16.86
C VAL A 265 9.61 3.85 16.34
N LYS A 266 10.64 4.67 16.14
CA LYS A 266 10.46 6.05 15.67
C LYS A 266 10.38 6.11 14.15
N LYS A 267 9.79 7.19 13.67
CA LYS A 267 9.77 7.53 12.24
C LYS A 267 11.16 7.47 11.59
N GLU A 268 12.17 8.01 12.26
CA GLU A 268 13.55 8.02 11.76
C GLU A 268 14.14 6.61 11.63
N ASP A 269 13.80 5.71 12.56
CA ASP A 269 14.25 4.32 12.52
C ASP A 269 13.61 3.59 11.33
N LEU A 270 12.32 3.81 11.08
CA LEU A 270 11.63 3.27 9.89
C LEU A 270 12.20 3.82 8.58
N ILE A 271 12.56 5.11 8.52
CA ILE A 271 13.22 5.69 7.35
C ILE A 271 14.58 5.03 7.12
N ASN A 272 15.37 4.81 8.18
CA ASN A 272 16.66 4.14 8.06
C ASN A 272 16.52 2.71 7.54
N LEU A 273 15.57 1.94 8.09
CA LEU A 273 15.25 0.60 7.61
C LEU A 273 14.78 0.61 6.14
N ALA A 274 13.94 1.58 5.76
CA ALA A 274 13.51 1.73 4.38
C ALA A 274 14.66 2.01 3.41
N ASN A 275 15.64 2.82 3.82
CA ASN A 275 16.85 3.10 3.02
C ASN A 275 17.74 1.86 2.81
N GLU A 276 17.58 0.79 3.59
CA GLU A 276 18.36 -0.45 3.44
C GLU A 276 17.71 -1.46 2.50
N ILE A 277 16.43 -1.28 2.15
CA ILE A 277 15.64 -2.24 1.38
C ILE A 277 15.73 -1.98 -0.13
N GLU A 278 16.38 -0.88 -0.52
CA GLU A 278 16.74 -0.56 -1.91
C GLU A 278 18.25 -0.35 -2.02
#